data_AF-A0A522MVJ1-F1
#
_entry.id   AF-A0A522MVJ1-F1
#
_cell.length_a   1.000
_cell.length_b   1.000
_cell.length_c   1.000
_cell.angle_alpha   90.00
_cell.angle_beta   90.00
_cell.angle_gamma   90.00
#
_symmetry.space_group_name_H-M   'P 1'
#
loop_
_entity.id
_entity.type
_entity.pdbx_description
1 polymer ?
#
loop_
_entity_poly.entity_id
_entity_poly.type
_entity_poly.pdbx_seq_one_letter_code
_entity_poly.pdbx_strand_id
1 'polypeptide(L)'
;MLSIPDVAILGGLALLLFGPERLPKIARDAGRVMRDLQNTSQAFVRELERAADTAEEEARLAELRKAEESPVAQPAAVTELEPVVESEPVVESEPVAESEPVAHPQQPAESVTQEHAAEPELQYERPPVF
;
A
#
# COMPACT_ATOMS: atom_id res chain seq x y z
N MET A 1 -23.91 6.63 -5.96
CA MET A 1 -24.13 5.38 -5.19
C MET A 1 -24.04 4.22 -6.15
N LEU A 2 -23.06 3.33 -6.00
CA LEU A 2 -22.95 2.15 -6.86
C LEU A 2 -24.11 1.21 -6.50
N SER A 3 -24.99 0.93 -7.46
CA SER A 3 -26.15 0.09 -7.19
C SER A 3 -25.73 -1.39 -7.07
N ILE A 4 -26.53 -2.20 -6.39
CA ILE A 4 -26.27 -3.65 -6.27
C ILE A 4 -26.08 -4.31 -7.66
N PRO A 5 -26.91 -4.00 -8.69
CA PRO A 5 -26.67 -4.47 -10.05
C PRO A 5 -25.30 -4.11 -10.61
N ASP A 6 -24.83 -2.88 -10.42
CA ASP A 6 -23.53 -2.42 -10.95
C ASP A 6 -22.37 -3.19 -10.33
N VAL A 7 -22.44 -3.42 -9.01
CA VAL A 7 -21.46 -4.25 -8.28
C VAL A 7 -21.47 -5.68 -8.81
N ALA A 8 -22.65 -6.25 -9.07
CA ALA A 8 -22.77 -7.61 -9.59
C ALA A 8 -22.16 -7.74 -11.00
N ILE A 9 -22.36 -6.75 -11.87
CA ILE A 9 -21.77 -6.71 -13.22
C ILE A 9 -20.25 -6.63 -13.13
N LEU A 10 -19.72 -5.73 -12.30
CA LEU A 10 -18.28 -5.57 -12.09
C LEU A 10 -17.66 -6.84 -11.49
N GLY A 11 -18.34 -7.46 -10.52
CA GLY A 11 -17.96 -8.74 -9.94
C GLY A 11 -17.94 -9.85 -11.00
N GLY A 12 -18.97 -9.94 -11.84
CA GLY A 12 -19.03 -10.89 -12.95
C GLY A 12 -17.88 -10.69 -13.95
N LEU A 13 -17.58 -9.46 -14.34
CA LEU A 13 -16.46 -9.14 -15.23
C LEU A 13 -15.12 -9.52 -14.61
N ALA A 14 -14.92 -9.22 -13.33
CA ALA A 14 -13.73 -9.61 -12.59
C ALA A 14 -13.62 -11.15 -12.47
N LEU A 15 -14.73 -11.85 -12.25
CA LEU A 15 -14.77 -13.32 -12.26
C LEU A 15 -14.44 -13.89 -13.64
N LEU A 16 -14.73 -13.18 -14.73
CA LEU A 16 -14.35 -13.61 -16.08
C LEU A 16 -12.86 -13.41 -16.37
N LEU A 17 -12.27 -12.28 -15.95
CA LEU A 17 -10.85 -11.98 -16.12
C LEU A 17 -9.95 -12.85 -15.23
N PHE A 18 -10.29 -12.93 -13.94
CA PHE A 18 -9.48 -13.60 -12.94
C PHE A 18 -9.93 -15.04 -12.68
N GLY A 19 -11.21 -15.35 -12.84
CA GLY A 19 -11.78 -16.66 -12.54
C GLY A 19 -12.47 -16.73 -11.18
N PRO A 20 -13.47 -17.64 -11.02
CA PRO A 20 -14.25 -17.78 -9.80
C PRO A 20 -13.46 -18.24 -8.59
N GLU A 21 -12.31 -18.88 -8.80
CA GLU A 21 -11.46 -19.35 -7.71
C GLU A 21 -10.37 -18.34 -7.31
N ARG A 22 -9.96 -17.44 -8.22
CA ARG A 22 -8.83 -16.53 -7.97
C ARG A 22 -9.20 -15.31 -7.17
N LEU A 23 -10.34 -14.67 -7.46
CA LEU A 23 -10.82 -13.54 -6.66
C LEU A 23 -10.97 -13.88 -5.17
N PRO A 24 -11.68 -14.95 -4.77
CA PRO A 24 -11.81 -15.29 -3.36
C PRO A 24 -10.48 -15.68 -2.72
N LYS A 25 -9.55 -16.25 -3.48
CA LYS A 25 -8.19 -16.57 -3.01
C LYS A 25 -7.39 -15.29 -2.72
N ILE A 26 -7.36 -14.33 -3.66
CA ILE A 26 -6.67 -13.03 -3.49
C ILE A 26 -7.30 -12.23 -2.34
N ALA A 27 -8.63 -12.19 -2.25
CA ALA A 27 -9.32 -11.50 -1.15
C ALA A 27 -8.98 -12.11 0.21
N ARG A 28 -8.86 -13.44 0.30
CA ARG A 28 -8.40 -14.13 1.51
C ARG A 28 -6.95 -13.80 1.86
N ASP A 29 -6.07 -13.80 0.87
CA ASP A 29 -4.65 -13.49 1.05
C ASP A 29 -4.45 -12.04 1.50
N ALA A 30 -5.09 -11.09 0.82
CA ALA A 30 -5.10 -9.68 1.19
C ALA A 30 -5.73 -9.44 2.58
N GLY A 31 -6.81 -10.16 2.89
CA GLY A 31 -7.47 -10.09 4.19
C GLY A 31 -6.57 -10.60 5.33
N ARG A 32 -5.73 -11.61 5.07
CA ARG A 32 -4.73 -12.10 6.03
C ARG A 32 -3.66 -11.05 6.29
N VAL A 33 -3.10 -10.48 5.23
CA VAL A 33 -2.10 -9.38 5.32
C VAL A 33 -2.67 -8.18 6.08
N MET A 34 -3.91 -7.77 5.77
CA MET A 34 -4.59 -6.67 6.48
C MET A 34 -4.81 -6.98 7.97
N ARG A 35 -5.11 -8.23 8.31
CA ARG A 35 -5.28 -8.67 9.69
C ARG A 35 -3.94 -8.71 10.43
N ASP A 36 -2.88 -9.16 9.78
CA ASP A 36 -1.53 -9.17 10.33
C ASP A 36 -1.01 -7.75 10.56
N LEU A 37 -1.23 -6.85 9.60
CA LEU A 37 -1.01 -5.41 9.74
C LEU A 37 -1.79 -4.86 10.93
N GLN A 38 -3.10 -5.07 11.05
CA GLN A 38 -3.87 -4.59 12.20
C GLN A 38 -3.32 -5.08 13.54
N ASN A 39 -2.96 -6.37 13.64
CA ASN A 39 -2.42 -6.96 14.86
C ASN A 39 -1.05 -6.35 15.25
N THR A 40 -0.16 -6.13 14.27
CA THR A 40 1.18 -5.56 14.51
C THR A 40 1.16 -4.04 14.62
N SER A 41 0.35 -3.36 13.81
CA SER A 41 0.22 -1.90 13.78
C SER A 41 -0.30 -1.34 15.08
N GLN A 42 -1.00 -2.10 15.93
CA GLN A 42 -1.33 -1.62 17.27
C GLN A 42 -0.09 -1.27 18.11
N ALA A 43 1.04 -1.97 17.92
CA ALA A 43 2.28 -1.63 18.61
C ALA A 43 2.87 -0.31 18.07
N PHE A 44 2.78 -0.10 16.76
CA PHE A 44 3.20 1.14 16.11
C PHE A 44 2.32 2.32 16.51
N VAL A 45 0.99 2.14 16.50
CA VAL A 45 0.01 3.16 16.92
C VAL A 45 0.25 3.54 18.37
N ARG A 46 0.43 2.58 19.28
CA ARG A 46 0.73 2.88 20.70
C ARG A 46 2.03 3.68 20.88
N GLU A 47 3.07 3.38 20.10
CA GLU A 47 4.33 4.12 20.16
C GLU A 47 4.20 5.52 19.56
N LEU A 48 3.44 5.67 18.46
CA LEU A 48 3.13 6.99 17.89
C LEU A 48 2.27 7.84 18.81
N GLU A 49 1.21 7.28 19.40
CA GLU A 49 0.35 7.97 20.37
C GLU A 49 1.20 8.44 21.55
N ARG A 50 2.06 7.57 22.08
CA ARG A 50 2.99 7.92 23.15
C ARG A 50 3.95 9.05 22.77
N ALA A 51 4.47 9.03 21.53
CA ALA A 51 5.32 10.10 21.02
C ALA A 51 4.54 11.41 20.79
N ALA A 52 3.30 11.32 20.30
CA ALA A 52 2.40 12.45 20.07
C ALA A 52 2.01 13.12 21.39
N ASP A 53 1.59 12.35 22.40
CA ASP A 53 1.27 12.84 23.75
C ASP A 53 2.45 13.61 24.36
N THR A 54 3.66 13.08 24.18
CA THR A 54 4.89 13.73 24.68
C THR A 54 5.15 15.05 23.94
N ALA A 55 4.96 15.08 22.61
CA ALA A 55 5.10 16.28 21.81
C ALA A 55 4.03 17.34 22.14
N GLU A 56 2.80 16.93 22.44
CA GLU A 56 1.72 17.82 22.89
C GLU A 56 2.02 18.44 24.26
N GLU A 57 2.54 17.65 25.21
CA GLU A 57 2.94 18.13 26.52
C GLU A 57 4.10 19.14 26.43
N GLU A 58 5.09 18.87 25.58
CA GLU A 58 6.19 19.80 25.29
C GLU A 58 5.70 21.09 24.63
N ALA A 59 4.79 21.00 23.66
CA ALA A 59 4.16 22.15 23.01
C ALA A 59 3.38 22.99 24.02
N ARG A 60 2.60 22.36 24.90
CA ARG A 60 1.84 23.03 25.96
C ARG A 60 2.75 23.74 26.95
N LEU A 61 3.85 23.12 27.36
CA LEU A 61 4.85 23.76 28.23
C LEU A 61 5.56 24.93 27.54
N ALA A 62 5.84 24.82 26.24
CA ALA A 62 6.39 25.90 25.44
C ALA A 62 5.40 27.07 25.29
N GLU A 63 4.11 26.79 25.09
CA GLU A 63 3.06 27.81 25.07
C GLU A 63 2.88 28.48 26.42
N LEU A 64 2.90 27.73 27.52
CA LEU A 64 2.83 28.29 28.88
C LEU A 64 4.04 29.20 29.17
N ARG A 65 5.26 28.79 28.79
CA ARG A 65 6.46 29.65 28.91
C ARG A 65 6.35 30.90 28.04
N LYS A 66 5.85 30.77 26.81
CA LYS A 66 5.63 31.90 25.89
C LYS A 66 4.54 32.85 26.39
N ALA A 67 3.51 32.32 27.06
CA ALA A 67 2.45 33.08 27.72
C ALA A 67 2.94 33.77 29.00
N GLU A 68 3.91 33.19 29.72
CA GLU A 68 4.59 33.85 30.83
C GLU A 68 5.57 34.96 30.37
N GLU A 69 6.01 34.95 29.09
CA GLU A 69 6.97 35.93 28.55
C GLU A 69 6.35 37.14 27.81
N SER A 70 5.02 37.31 27.77
CA SER A 70 4.44 38.54 27.20
C SER A 70 3.11 39.00 27.82
N PRO A 71 2.93 40.33 28.02
CA PRO A 71 1.81 40.87 28.78
C PRO A 71 0.50 40.87 27.98
N VAL A 72 -0.57 40.46 28.68
CA VAL A 72 -2.01 40.72 28.46
C VAL A 72 -2.38 41.46 27.17
N ALA A 73 -3.00 40.74 26.22
CA ALA A 73 -4.00 41.32 25.32
C ALA A 73 -5.00 40.23 24.85
N GLN A 74 -6.27 40.51 25.08
CA GLN A 74 -7.44 39.65 24.88
C GLN A 74 -8.00 39.69 23.43
N PRO A 75 -9.00 38.86 23.09
CA PRO A 75 -9.14 38.18 21.79
C PRO A 75 -10.07 38.92 20.81
N ALA A 76 -9.94 38.64 19.51
CA ALA A 76 -10.95 39.02 18.52
C ALA A 76 -11.03 38.02 17.36
N ALA A 77 -12.30 37.66 17.08
CA ALA A 77 -12.85 37.26 15.79
C ALA A 77 -12.65 35.82 15.29
N VAL A 78 -13.69 35.03 15.58
CA VAL A 78 -14.34 34.07 14.68
C VAL A 78 -14.33 34.60 13.24
N THR A 79 -13.87 33.79 12.29
CA THR A 79 -14.36 33.83 10.89
C THR A 79 -14.30 32.42 10.35
N GLU A 80 -15.40 31.72 10.61
CA GLU A 80 -15.96 30.68 9.77
C GLU A 80 -16.07 31.21 8.33
N LEU A 81 -15.29 30.62 7.42
CA LEU A 81 -15.56 30.63 5.99
C LEU A 81 -15.07 29.30 5.43
N GLU A 82 -15.96 28.32 5.42
CA GLU A 82 -15.85 27.19 4.49
C GLU A 82 -16.09 27.72 3.06
N PRO A 83 -15.15 27.53 2.12
CA PRO A 83 -15.51 27.51 0.73
C PRO A 83 -15.78 26.07 0.31
N VAL A 84 -17.06 25.69 0.35
CA VAL A 84 -17.62 24.74 -0.61
C VAL A 84 -17.41 25.36 -1.99
N VAL A 85 -16.46 24.81 -2.76
CA VAL A 85 -16.40 25.04 -4.20
C VAL A 85 -16.27 23.68 -4.87
N GLU A 86 -17.43 23.07 -5.02
CA GLU A 86 -17.80 22.17 -6.10
C GLU A 86 -17.25 22.72 -7.43
N SER A 87 -16.38 21.94 -8.07
CA SER A 87 -15.87 22.19 -9.42
C SER A 87 -15.68 20.85 -10.13
N GLU A 88 -16.77 20.12 -10.34
CA GLU A 88 -16.87 19.36 -11.59
C GLU A 88 -17.43 20.34 -12.63
N PRO A 89 -16.81 20.46 -13.82
CA PRO A 89 -17.42 19.75 -14.94
C PRO A 89 -16.47 19.37 -16.10
N VAL A 90 -16.80 18.20 -16.70
CA VAL A 90 -17.06 18.01 -18.14
C VAL A 90 -15.89 17.71 -19.10
N VAL A 91 -15.85 16.42 -19.49
CA VAL A 91 -15.96 15.90 -20.89
C VAL A 91 -14.75 16.02 -21.82
N GLU A 92 -14.20 14.84 -22.12
CA GLU A 92 -13.98 14.28 -23.46
C GLU A 92 -12.86 14.85 -24.33
N SER A 93 -11.87 13.99 -24.57
CA SER A 93 -11.06 13.94 -25.80
C SER A 93 -10.41 12.56 -25.93
N GLU A 94 -11.20 11.53 -26.24
CA GLU A 94 -10.75 10.58 -27.28
C GLU A 94 -10.94 11.31 -28.63
N PRO A 95 -10.24 11.02 -29.76
CA PRO A 95 -9.80 9.67 -30.17
C PRO A 95 -8.50 9.60 -31.04
N VAL A 96 -8.28 8.39 -31.59
CA VAL A 96 -7.66 8.02 -32.88
C VAL A 96 -6.25 7.43 -32.86
N ALA A 97 -6.25 6.08 -32.91
CA ALA A 97 -5.60 5.18 -33.87
C ALA A 97 -4.17 5.46 -34.38
N GLU A 98 -3.33 4.42 -34.37
CA GLU A 98 -2.77 3.70 -35.55
C GLU A 98 -1.68 2.71 -35.05
N SER A 99 -1.91 1.39 -35.13
CA SER A 99 -1.21 0.42 -36.00
C SER A 99 0.34 0.48 -35.87
N GLU A 100 1.08 -0.53 -35.41
CA GLU A 100 1.17 -1.92 -35.89
C GLU A 100 1.87 -2.83 -34.84
N PRO A 101 1.46 -4.10 -34.62
CA PRO A 101 2.37 -5.13 -34.15
C PRO A 101 2.88 -5.91 -35.35
N VAL A 102 4.17 -5.77 -35.67
CA VAL A 102 4.82 -6.61 -36.69
C VAL A 102 4.72 -8.06 -36.24
N ALA A 103 3.99 -8.84 -37.03
CA ALA A 103 3.78 -10.27 -36.84
C ALA A 103 4.90 -11.09 -37.49
N HIS A 104 5.19 -12.23 -36.83
CA HIS A 104 5.58 -13.53 -37.42
C HIS A 104 7.07 -13.74 -37.84
N PRO A 105 7.58 -14.99 -37.99
CA PRO A 105 7.51 -16.20 -37.14
C PRO A 105 8.76 -17.16 -37.22
N GLN A 106 8.76 -18.28 -36.48
CA GLN A 106 9.55 -19.54 -36.70
C GLN A 106 11.07 -19.53 -36.36
N GLN A 107 11.76 -20.54 -35.81
CA GLN A 107 11.52 -21.94 -35.36
C GLN A 107 12.80 -22.45 -34.60
N PRO A 108 12.89 -23.72 -34.13
CA PRO A 108 13.69 -24.17 -32.97
C PRO A 108 15.10 -24.68 -33.30
N ALA A 109 15.97 -24.80 -32.29
CA ALA A 109 17.14 -25.67 -32.36
C ALA A 109 17.57 -26.13 -30.96
N GLU A 110 17.56 -27.44 -30.78
CA GLU A 110 18.21 -28.17 -29.70
C GLU A 110 19.75 -28.09 -29.80
N SER A 111 20.40 -28.56 -28.73
CA SER A 111 21.82 -28.90 -28.54
C SER A 111 22.78 -27.80 -28.10
N VAL A 112 23.25 -27.87 -26.85
CA VAL A 112 24.66 -28.20 -26.50
C VAL A 112 24.68 -28.71 -25.05
N THR A 113 25.13 -29.96 -24.90
CA THR A 113 25.58 -30.59 -23.65
C THR A 113 26.96 -30.05 -23.27
N GLN A 114 27.16 -29.59 -22.03
CA GLN A 114 28.48 -29.50 -21.37
C GLN A 114 28.25 -29.44 -19.84
N GLU A 115 28.39 -30.56 -19.12
CA GLU A 115 29.61 -31.01 -18.43
C GLU A 115 30.07 -30.07 -17.29
N HIS A 116 29.60 -30.31 -16.06
CA HIS A 116 30.45 -30.37 -14.85
C HIS A 116 29.59 -30.79 -13.64
N ALA A 117 29.59 -32.08 -13.32
CA ALA A 117 29.12 -32.58 -12.03
C ALA A 117 30.34 -33.06 -11.25
N ALA A 118 30.92 -32.14 -10.48
CA ALA A 118 31.94 -32.46 -9.49
C ALA A 118 31.87 -31.42 -8.37
N GLU A 119 31.27 -31.80 -7.25
CA GLU A 119 31.80 -31.53 -5.90
C GLU A 119 31.04 -32.41 -4.88
N PRO A 120 31.70 -33.42 -4.28
CA PRO A 120 31.15 -34.18 -3.16
C PRO A 120 31.30 -33.39 -1.84
N GLU A 121 30.36 -33.62 -0.94
CA GLU A 121 30.14 -32.90 0.31
C GLU A 121 31.40 -32.71 1.19
N LEU A 122 31.49 -31.49 1.72
CA LEU A 122 32.47 -31.04 2.72
C LEU A 122 32.40 -31.94 3.97
N GLN A 123 33.54 -32.56 4.28
CA GLN A 123 33.82 -33.24 5.54
C GLN A 123 33.72 -32.25 6.71
N TYR A 124 32.85 -32.54 7.68
CA TYR A 124 32.99 -32.03 9.04
C TYR A 124 33.43 -33.20 9.93
N GLU A 125 34.75 -33.33 10.12
CA GLU A 125 35.30 -34.24 11.11
C GLU A 125 34.84 -33.83 12.51
N ARG A 126 34.35 -34.81 13.27
CA ARG A 126 33.93 -34.68 14.66
C ARG A 126 35.18 -34.70 15.55
N PRO A 127 35.43 -33.73 16.44
CA PRO A 127 36.61 -33.78 17.31
C PRO A 127 36.45 -34.89 18.37
N PRO A 128 37.55 -35.56 18.78
CA PRO A 128 37.51 -36.56 19.84
C PRO A 128 37.27 -35.90 21.20
N VAL A 129 36.41 -36.52 22.00
CA VAL A 129 36.25 -36.22 23.44
C VAL A 129 37.39 -36.94 24.15
N PHE A 130 38.30 -36.19 24.79
CA PHE A 130 39.33 -36.72 25.68
C PHE A 130 38.75 -37.08 27.05
#